data_AF-A0AA41Z4L1-F1
#
_entry.id   AF-A0AA41Z4L1-F1
#
_cell.length_a   1.000
_cell.length_b   1.000
_cell.length_c   1.000
_cell.angle_alpha   90.00
_cell.angle_beta   90.00
_cell.angle_gamma   90.00
#
_symmetry.space_group_name_H-M   'P 1'
#
loop_
_entity.id
_entity.type
_entity.pdbx_description
1 polymer ?
#
loop_
_entity_poly.entity_id
_entity_poly.type
_entity_poly.pdbx_seq_one_letter_code
_entity_poly.pdbx_strand_id
1 'polypeptide(L)'
;MSHEAARTTRIEARIAPDALAIVKRAAELQGRSVSDFVVAAAQDAAHRTIEETQVIRLSVEDQRRFAEAIINPPASNEALRLAARLHTEHVEMR
;
A
#
# COMPACT_ATOMS: atom_id res chain seq x y z
N MET A 1 -7.26 -25.54 -13.36
CA MET A 1 -8.45 -24.72 -13.62
C MET A 1 -8.11 -23.28 -13.29
N SER A 2 -7.56 -22.55 -14.26
CA SER A 2 -7.27 -21.12 -14.13
C SER A 2 -8.59 -20.36 -13.99
N HIS A 3 -8.83 -19.74 -12.84
CA HIS A 3 -9.88 -18.72 -12.72
C HIS A 3 -9.42 -17.53 -13.57
N GLU A 4 -9.88 -17.45 -14.81
CA GLU A 4 -9.93 -16.17 -15.51
C GLU A 4 -10.91 -15.31 -14.70
N ALA A 5 -10.37 -14.39 -13.91
CA ALA A 5 -11.17 -13.51 -13.07
C ALA A 5 -12.09 -12.69 -14.00
N ALA A 6 -13.35 -13.10 -14.08
CA ALA A 6 -14.34 -12.42 -14.90
C ALA A 6 -14.41 -10.96 -14.46
N ARG A 7 -14.17 -10.03 -15.40
CA ARG A 7 -14.24 -8.58 -15.15
C ARG A 7 -15.70 -8.15 -15.00
N THR A 8 -16.30 -8.47 -13.85
CA THR A 8 -17.74 -8.29 -13.59
C THR A 8 -18.08 -6.91 -13.03
N THR A 9 -17.11 -6.19 -12.47
CA THR A 9 -17.31 -4.88 -11.87
C THR A 9 -17.02 -3.75 -12.85
N ARG A 10 -17.86 -2.71 -12.86
CA ARG A 10 -17.71 -1.52 -13.70
C ARG A 10 -17.36 -0.30 -12.86
N ILE A 11 -16.42 0.51 -13.35
CA ILE A 11 -16.10 1.84 -12.82
C ILE A 11 -16.69 2.86 -13.81
N GLU A 12 -17.52 3.77 -13.32
CA GLU A 12 -18.12 4.85 -14.12
C GLU A 12 -17.57 6.21 -13.68
N ALA A 13 -16.97 6.94 -14.62
CA ALA A 13 -16.44 8.28 -14.37
C ALA A 13 -16.64 9.16 -15.60
N ARG A 14 -16.86 10.45 -15.37
CA ARG A 14 -16.86 11.47 -16.42
C ARG A 14 -15.49 12.12 -16.50
N ILE A 15 -15.02 12.34 -17.72
CA ILE A 15 -13.73 12.98 -17.99
C ILE A 15 -13.94 14.13 -18.98
N ALA A 16 -13.18 15.22 -18.82
CA ALA A 16 -13.20 16.33 -19.76
C ALA A 16 -12.68 15.87 -21.15
N PRO A 17 -13.16 16.47 -22.26
CA PRO A 17 -12.74 16.09 -23.61
C PRO A 17 -11.22 16.15 -23.83
N ASP A 18 -10.56 17.19 -23.31
CA ASP A 18 -9.11 17.37 -23.46
C ASP A 18 -8.33 16.30 -22.71
N ALA A 19 -8.80 15.94 -21.51
CA ALA A 19 -8.20 14.86 -20.73
C ALA A 19 -8.41 13.49 -21.41
N LEU A 20 -9.55 13.26 -22.06
CA LEU A 20 -9.77 12.07 -22.87
C LEU A 20 -8.80 11.98 -24.06
N ALA A 21 -8.49 13.11 -24.71
CA ALA A 21 -7.53 13.14 -25.82
C ALA A 21 -6.13 12.70 -25.37
N ILE A 22 -5.69 13.17 -24.20
CA ILE A 22 -4.40 12.76 -23.59
C ILE A 22 -4.40 11.26 -23.28
N VAL A 23 -5.48 10.76 -22.65
CA VAL A 23 -5.61 9.33 -22.31
C VAL A 23 -5.58 8.45 -23.57
N LYS A 24 -6.29 8.85 -24.63
CA LYS A 24 -6.27 8.15 -25.93
C LYS A 24 -4.86 8.07 -26.49
N ARG A 25 -4.15 9.20 -26.50
CA ARG A 25 -2.78 9.24 -27.00
C ARG A 25 -1.83 8.35 -26.19
N ALA A 26 -1.96 8.34 -24.87
CA ALA A 26 -1.15 7.48 -24.01
C ALA A 26 -1.44 5.99 -24.24
N ALA A 27 -2.72 5.62 -24.42
CA ALA A 27 -3.12 4.26 -24.74
C ALA A 27 -2.56 3.80 -26.11
N GLU A 28 -2.62 4.66 -27.13
CA GLU A 28 -2.02 4.41 -28.45
C GLU A 28 -0.51 4.16 -28.36
N LEU A 29 0.22 5.00 -27.61
CA LEU A 29 1.67 4.86 -27.44
C LEU A 29 2.05 3.55 -26.76
N GLN A 30 1.19 2.99 -25.91
CA GLN A 30 1.39 1.71 -25.24
C GLN A 30 0.77 0.52 -26.00
N GLY A 31 0.20 0.74 -27.18
CA GLY A 31 -0.41 -0.31 -28.01
C GLY A 31 -1.60 -1.02 -27.37
N ARG A 32 -2.35 -0.33 -26.50
CA ARG A 32 -3.49 -0.91 -25.76
C ARG A 32 -4.76 -0.09 -25.91
N SER A 33 -5.90 -0.71 -25.61
CA SER A 33 -7.19 0.01 -25.63
C SER A 33 -7.26 1.07 -24.54
N VAL A 34 -8.09 2.10 -24.74
CA VAL A 34 -8.33 3.15 -23.73
C VAL A 34 -8.82 2.56 -22.41
N SER A 35 -9.75 1.60 -22.47
CA SER A 35 -10.28 0.94 -21.27
C SER A 35 -9.19 0.18 -20.51
N ASP A 36 -8.34 -0.55 -21.22
CA ASP A 36 -7.23 -1.29 -20.62
C ASP A 36 -6.18 -0.35 -20.03
N PHE A 37 -5.85 0.74 -20.72
CA PHE A 37 -4.98 1.79 -20.21
C PHE A 37 -5.51 2.41 -18.92
N VAL A 38 -6.79 2.77 -18.87
CA VAL A 38 -7.40 3.39 -17.69
C VAL A 38 -7.40 2.43 -16.50
N VAL A 39 -7.73 1.14 -16.73
CA VAL A 39 -7.69 0.14 -15.65
C VAL A 39 -6.26 -0.03 -15.13
N ALA A 40 -5.28 -0.20 -16.01
CA ALA A 40 -3.88 -0.35 -15.61
C ALA A 40 -3.35 0.89 -14.87
N ALA A 41 -3.63 2.09 -15.37
CA ALA A 41 -3.21 3.34 -14.73
C ALA A 41 -3.86 3.52 -13.35
N ALA A 42 -5.15 3.15 -13.20
CA ALA A 42 -5.83 3.20 -11.92
C ALA A 42 -5.24 2.19 -10.92
N GLN A 43 -4.91 0.98 -11.37
CA GLN A 43 -4.24 -0.02 -10.53
C GLN A 43 -2.86 0.45 -10.07
N ASP A 44 -2.05 0.97 -10.98
CA ASP A 44 -0.72 1.52 -10.66
C ASP A 44 -0.80 2.65 -9.64
N ALA A 45 -1.73 3.59 -9.83
CA ALA A 45 -1.93 4.70 -8.91
C ALA A 45 -2.41 4.21 -7.53
N ALA A 46 -3.32 3.24 -7.50
CA ALA A 46 -3.80 2.64 -6.26
C ALA A 46 -2.67 1.94 -5.49
N HIS A 47 -1.86 1.12 -6.18
CA HIS A 47 -0.72 0.45 -5.55
C HIS A 47 0.26 1.45 -4.95
N ARG A 48 0.68 2.47 -5.71
CA ARG A 48 1.58 3.51 -5.20
C ARG A 48 1.01 4.22 -3.97
N THR A 49 -0.28 4.55 -3.99
CA THR A 49 -0.94 5.24 -2.87
C THR A 49 -0.98 4.37 -1.61
N ILE A 50 -1.27 3.07 -1.77
CA ILE A 50 -1.28 2.11 -0.66
C ILE A 50 0.14 1.92 -0.10
N GLU A 51 1.13 1.71 -0.98
CA GLU A 51 2.53 1.54 -0.62
C GLU A 51 3.07 2.79 0.09
N GLU A 52 2.80 3.99 -0.41
CA GLU A 52 3.22 5.24 0.23
C GLU A 52 2.69 5.39 1.66
N THR A 53 1.51 4.85 1.93
CA THR A 53 0.90 4.87 3.28
C THR A 53 1.50 3.81 4.20
N GLN A 54 1.95 2.68 3.64
CA GLN A 54 2.45 1.53 4.41
C GLN A 54 3.98 1.47 4.54
N VAL A 55 4.72 2.21 3.73
CA VAL A 55 6.18 2.21 3.74
C VAL A 55 6.72 3.22 4.76
N ILE A 56 7.36 2.70 5.81
CA ILE A 56 8.16 3.51 6.72
C ILE A 56 9.50 3.81 6.03
N ARG A 57 9.69 5.06 5.58
CA ARG A 57 10.96 5.51 5.01
C ARG A 57 11.91 5.93 6.12
N LEU A 58 12.93 5.11 6.37
CA LEU A 58 13.97 5.37 7.38
C LEU A 58 15.23 5.97 6.73
N SER A 59 15.89 6.89 7.44
CA SER A 59 17.25 7.32 7.09
C SER A 59 18.21 6.13 7.16
N VAL A 60 19.39 6.22 6.52
CA VAL A 60 20.40 5.15 6.60
C VAL A 60 20.78 4.83 8.06
N GLU A 61 20.87 5.86 8.90
CA GLU A 61 21.15 5.67 10.33
C GLU A 61 20.01 4.94 11.05
N ASP A 62 18.76 5.33 10.79
CA ASP A 62 17.61 4.67 11.41
C ASP A 62 17.42 3.24 10.90
N GLN A 63 17.76 2.96 9.63
CA GLN A 63 17.79 1.59 9.10
C GLN A 63 18.81 0.73 9.86
N ARG A 64 20.00 1.27 10.14
CA ARG A 64 21.04 0.57 10.91
C ARG A 64 20.55 0.26 12.33
N ARG A 65 19.97 1.27 13.01
CA ARG A 65 19.41 1.11 14.35
C ARG A 65 18.26 0.11 14.39
N PHE A 66 17.38 0.14 13.39
CA PHE A 66 16.26 -0.78 13.27
C PHE A 66 16.74 -2.22 13.03
N ALA A 67 17.68 -2.42 12.10
CA ALA A 67 18.28 -3.73 11.84
C ALA A 67 19.00 -4.27 13.07
N GLU A 68 19.77 -3.43 13.77
CA GLU A 68 20.45 -3.80 15.02
C GLU A 68 19.45 -4.20 16.11
N ALA A 69 18.32 -3.49 16.25
CA ALA A 69 17.28 -3.84 17.20
C ALA A 69 16.54 -5.17 16.87
N ILE A 70 16.50 -5.59 15.59
CA ILE A 70 15.96 -6.89 15.20
C ILE A 70 16.97 -8.01 15.44
N ILE A 71 18.23 -7.79 15.04
CA ILE A 71 19.30 -8.79 15.14
C ILE A 71 19.72 -9.01 16.59
N ASN A 72 19.82 -7.93 17.36
CA ASN A 72 20.22 -7.90 18.76
C ASN A 72 19.13 -7.21 19.59
N PRO A 73 18.00 -7.88 19.87
CA PRO A 73 16.89 -7.27 20.56
C PRO A 73 17.29 -6.85 21.98
N PRO A 74 17.11 -5.57 22.34
CA PRO A 74 17.43 -5.10 23.69
C PRO A 74 16.45 -5.68 24.72
N ALA A 75 16.91 -5.81 25.97
CA ALA A 75 16.04 -6.22 27.05
C ALA A 75 14.94 -5.17 27.29
N SER A 76 13.70 -5.63 27.49
CA SER A 76 12.57 -4.76 27.86
C SER A 76 12.91 -3.96 29.11
N ASN A 77 12.69 -2.64 29.08
CA ASN A 77 12.90 -1.79 30.25
C ASN A 77 11.76 -1.97 31.29
N GLU A 78 11.90 -1.35 32.46
CA GLU A 78 10.92 -1.48 33.55
C GLU A 78 9.53 -0.96 33.16
N ALA A 79 9.46 0.16 32.43
CA ALA A 79 8.21 0.74 31.96
C ALA A 79 7.47 -0.21 30.99
N LEU A 80 8.18 -0.84 30.07
CA LEU A 80 7.59 -1.80 29.12
C LEU A 80 7.09 -3.06 29.84
N ARG A 81 7.83 -3.55 30.84
CA ARG A 81 7.37 -4.67 31.69
C ARG A 81 6.12 -4.32 32.48
N LEU A 82 6.05 -3.11 33.03
CA LEU A 82 4.85 -2.63 33.72
C LEU A 82 3.65 -2.53 32.77
N ALA A 83 3.83 -1.93 31.59
CA ALA A 83 2.78 -1.80 30.58
C ALA A 83 2.25 -3.17 30.12
N ALA A 84 3.14 -4.16 29.93
CA ALA A 84 2.74 -5.53 29.59
C ALA A 84 1.87 -6.17 30.69
N ARG A 85 2.23 -6.01 31.97
CA ARG A 85 1.41 -6.50 33.10
C ARG A 85 0.02 -5.87 33.12
N LEU A 86 -0.04 -4.54 33.05
CA LEU A 86 -1.31 -3.80 33.03
C LEU A 86 -2.19 -4.20 31.85
N HIS A 87 -1.60 -4.45 30.67
CA HIS A 87 -2.33 -4.92 29.51
C HIS A 87 -2.94 -6.30 29.74
N THR A 88 -2.18 -7.26 30.29
CA THR A 88 -2.70 -8.59 30.62
C THR A 88 -3.86 -8.52 31.61
N GLU A 89 -3.71 -7.75 32.68
CA GLU A 89 -4.77 -7.54 33.69
C GLU A 89 -6.04 -6.93 33.07
N HIS A 90 -5.90 -6.01 32.11
CA HIS A 90 -7.03 -5.36 31.45
C HIS A 90 -7.73 -6.24 30.40
N VAL A 91 -6.99 -7.16 29.75
CA VAL A 91 -7.55 -8.13 28.79
C VAL A 91 -8.26 -9.28 29.50
N GLU A 92 -7.78 -9.73 30.66
CA GLU A 92 -8.41 -10.81 31.46
C GLU A 92 -9.70 -10.35 32.19
N MET A 93 -9.90 -9.04 32.36
CA MET A 93 -11.08 -8.48 33.03
C MET A 93 -12.31 -8.30 32.11
N ARG A 94 -12.19 -8.65 30.82
CA ARG A 94 -13.21 -8.43 29.78
C ARG A 94 -13.75 -9.74 29.21
#